data_AF-A0A949G910-F1
#
_entry.id   AF-A0A949G910-F1
#
_cell.length_a   1.000
_cell.length_b   1.000
_cell.length_c   1.000
_cell.angle_alpha   90.00
_cell.angle_beta   90.00
_cell.angle_gamma   90.00
#
_symmetry.space_group_name_H-M   'P 1'
#
loop_
_entity.id
_entity.type
_entity.pdbx_description
1 polymer ?
#
loop_
_entity_poly.entity_id
_entity_poly.type
_entity_poly.pdbx_seq_one_letter_code
_entity_poly.pdbx_strand_id
1 'polypeptide(L)'
;MSSIIRKPKNGFTLVEVLVYIFGLVLLVGAISGFLYYVYGWYRAVTVAPRADQVAISLITKLEYDLHSGSTISTITSASSAQGSTTIVSTVNSVSTTTTYALVGNRMTWQQNGGPIEYLTPSDISVTGFYLTKLTTPESTAVRFEIDLSYDSSHATTTTAYDGLAILDQSYQ
;
A
#
# COMPACT_ATOMS: atom_id res chain seq x y z
N MET A 1 -1.53 32.50 73.50
CA MET A 1 -2.78 31.86 73.05
C MET A 1 -3.05 32.30 71.62
N SER A 2 -2.82 31.42 70.64
CA SER A 2 -3.06 31.69 69.22
C SER A 2 -4.37 31.03 68.80
N SER A 3 -5.34 31.82 68.37
CA SER A 3 -6.63 31.35 67.87
C SER A 3 -6.51 30.98 66.40
N ILE A 4 -6.61 29.69 66.07
CA ILE A 4 -6.63 29.20 64.69
C ILE A 4 -8.06 29.34 64.16
N ILE A 5 -8.30 30.36 63.34
CA ILE A 5 -9.56 30.55 62.62
C ILE A 5 -9.63 29.52 61.48
N ARG A 6 -10.46 28.47 61.65
CA ARG A 6 -10.75 27.51 60.57
C ARG A 6 -11.76 28.14 59.61
N LYS A 7 -11.36 28.36 58.35
CA LYS A 7 -12.28 28.75 57.28
C LYS A 7 -13.31 27.63 57.04
N PRO A 8 -14.61 27.92 56.91
CA PRO A 8 -15.61 26.91 56.58
C PRO A 8 -15.32 26.34 55.18
N LYS A 9 -15.28 25.01 55.08
CA LYS A 9 -15.25 24.31 53.79
C LYS A 9 -16.68 24.27 53.27
N ASN A 10 -17.03 25.14 52.33
CA ASN A 10 -18.31 25.07 51.65
C ASN A 10 -18.32 23.79 50.80
N GLY A 11 -19.22 22.86 51.11
CA GLY A 11 -19.44 21.67 50.29
C GLY A 11 -20.15 22.04 48.98
N PHE A 12 -19.88 21.30 47.91
CA PHE A 12 -20.55 21.49 46.63
C PHE A 12 -22.06 21.24 46.76
N THR A 13 -22.86 22.10 46.15
CA THR A 13 -24.31 21.90 46.10
C THR A 13 -24.65 20.82 45.06
N LEU A 14 -25.70 20.04 45.29
CA LEU A 14 -26.13 18.98 44.36
C LEU A 14 -26.37 19.53 42.94
N VAL A 15 -26.96 20.72 42.85
CA VAL A 15 -27.25 21.40 41.57
C VAL A 15 -25.97 21.74 40.82
N GLU A 16 -24.96 22.24 41.52
CA GLU A 16 -23.66 22.59 40.94
C GLU A 16 -22.95 21.35 40.37
N VAL A 17 -22.99 20.22 41.09
CA VAL A 17 -22.45 18.94 40.61
C VAL A 17 -23.16 18.48 39.33
N LEU A 18 -24.49 18.62 39.25
CA LEU A 18 -25.25 18.25 38.05
C LEU A 18 -24.89 19.12 36.84
N VAL A 19 -24.69 20.42 37.03
CA VAL A 19 -24.26 21.33 35.96
C VAL A 19 -22.87 20.94 35.44
N TYR A 20 -21.94 20.57 36.33
CA TYR A 20 -20.61 20.11 35.92
C TYR A 20 -20.66 18.78 35.18
N ILE A 21 -21.48 17.81 35.63
CA ILE A 21 -21.65 16.54 34.92
C ILE A 21 -22.23 16.79 33.53
N PHE A 22 -23.25 17.64 33.41
CA PHE A 22 -23.85 17.97 32.12
C PHE A 22 -22.84 18.61 31.17
N GLY A 23 -22.07 19.60 31.65
CA GLY A 23 -21.01 20.24 30.87
C GLY A 23 -19.92 19.26 30.45
N LEU A 24 -19.54 18.34 31.34
CA LEU A 24 -18.54 17.31 31.06
C LEU A 24 -19.04 16.31 30.01
N VAL A 25 -20.29 15.87 30.08
CA VAL A 25 -20.89 14.97 29.08
C VAL A 25 -20.94 15.65 27.70
N LEU A 26 -21.32 16.93 27.63
CA LEU A 26 -21.29 17.69 26.38
C LEU A 26 -19.86 17.80 25.82
N LEU A 27 -18.88 18.08 26.68
CA LEU A 27 -17.48 18.21 26.29
C LEU A 27 -16.92 16.88 25.76
N VAL A 28 -17.20 15.76 26.44
CA VAL A 28 -16.79 14.41 25.97
C VAL A 28 -17.48 14.06 24.65
N GLY A 29 -18.76 14.40 24.50
CA GLY A 29 -19.50 14.19 23.26
C GLY A 29 -18.89 14.99 22.09
N ALA A 30 -18.56 16.26 22.32
CA ALA A 30 -17.93 17.11 21.32
C ALA A 30 -16.55 16.58 20.91
N ILE A 31 -15.71 16.19 21.88
CA ILE A 31 -14.38 15.61 21.60
C ILE A 31 -14.52 14.29 20.83
N SER A 32 -15.46 13.43 21.22
CA SER A 32 -15.67 12.14 20.55
C SER A 32 -16.13 12.31 19.11
N GLY A 33 -17.08 13.23 18.86
CA GLY A 33 -17.53 13.56 17.51
C GLY A 33 -16.43 14.16 16.65
N PHE A 34 -15.61 15.04 17.24
CA PHE A 34 -14.45 15.61 16.56
C PHE A 34 -13.43 14.54 16.18
N LEU A 35 -13.07 13.63 17.10
CA LEU A 35 -12.14 12.53 16.83
C LEU A 35 -12.65 11.61 15.71
N TYR A 36 -13.94 11.29 15.70
CA TYR A 36 -14.55 10.49 14.64
C TYR A 36 -14.38 11.16 13.27
N TYR A 37 -14.65 12.47 13.19
CA TYR A 37 -14.51 13.24 11.95
C TYR A 37 -13.04 13.32 11.47
N VAL A 38 -12.11 13.62 12.38
CA VAL A 38 -10.67 13.67 12.08
C VAL A 38 -10.16 12.31 11.60
N TYR A 39 -10.60 11.21 12.21
CA TYR A 39 -10.21 9.87 11.80
C TYR A 39 -10.70 9.53 10.38
N GLY A 40 -11.95 9.89 10.05
CA GLY A 40 -12.48 9.74 8.69
C GLY A 40 -11.66 10.53 7.66
N TRP A 41 -11.34 11.78 7.98
CA TRP A 41 -10.51 12.64 7.11
C TRP A 41 -9.08 12.09 6.95
N TYR A 42 -8.45 11.65 8.04
CA TYR A 42 -7.11 11.06 8.01
C TYR A 42 -7.05 9.83 7.10
N ARG A 43 -8.04 8.93 7.20
CA ARG A 43 -8.13 7.75 6.32
C ARG A 43 -8.26 8.15 4.85
N ALA A 44 -9.10 9.14 4.55
CA ALA A 44 -9.29 9.61 3.18
C ALA A 44 -8.02 10.22 2.57
N VAL A 45 -7.29 11.02 3.36
CA VAL A 45 -6.10 11.74 2.86
C VAL A 45 -4.84 10.87 2.85
N THR A 46 -4.74 9.84 3.68
CA THR A 46 -3.50 9.08 3.84
C THR A 46 -3.48 7.78 3.03
N VAL A 47 -4.63 7.11 2.84
CA VAL A 47 -4.65 5.78 2.21
C VAL A 47 -4.37 5.87 0.70
N ALA A 48 -4.95 6.84 -0.01
CA ALA A 48 -4.73 6.97 -1.45
C ALA A 48 -3.26 7.27 -1.81
N PRO A 49 -2.58 8.27 -1.20
CA PRO A 49 -1.16 8.51 -1.49
C PRO A 49 -0.24 7.34 -1.14
N ARG A 50 -0.61 6.53 -0.13
CA ARG A 50 0.15 5.31 0.19
C ARG A 50 0.00 4.25 -0.90
N ALA A 51 -1.21 4.08 -1.45
CA ALA A 51 -1.42 3.19 -2.59
C ALA A 51 -0.58 3.61 -3.80
N ASP A 52 -0.55 4.91 -4.09
CA ASP A 52 0.27 5.47 -5.17
C ASP A 52 1.77 5.22 -4.95
N GLN A 53 2.27 5.42 -3.72
CA GLN A 53 3.68 5.16 -3.38
C GLN A 53 4.04 3.68 -3.53
N VAL A 54 3.17 2.78 -3.11
CA VAL A 54 3.36 1.34 -3.30
C VAL A 54 3.34 1.01 -4.79
N ALA A 55 2.42 1.56 -5.56
CA ALA A 55 2.35 1.37 -7.01
C ALA A 55 3.65 1.79 -7.70
N ILE A 56 4.11 3.01 -7.43
CA ILE A 56 5.35 3.56 -8.02
C ILE A 56 6.54 2.68 -7.62
N SER A 57 6.64 2.27 -6.34
CA SER A 57 7.73 1.40 -5.90
C SER A 57 7.72 0.03 -6.60
N LEU A 58 6.54 -0.55 -6.83
CA LEU A 58 6.39 -1.80 -7.58
C LEU A 58 6.82 -1.63 -9.04
N ILE A 59 6.32 -0.59 -9.70
CA ILE A 59 6.60 -0.29 -11.11
C ILE A 59 8.09 -0.05 -11.30
N THR A 60 8.71 0.81 -10.49
CA THR A 60 10.14 1.11 -10.59
C THR A 60 11.00 -0.12 -10.32
N LYS A 61 10.63 -0.98 -9.35
CA LYS A 61 11.37 -2.20 -9.08
C LYS A 61 11.25 -3.22 -10.22
N LEU A 62 10.04 -3.39 -10.74
CA LEU A 62 9.77 -4.28 -11.88
C LEU A 62 10.46 -3.79 -13.15
N GLU A 63 10.39 -2.49 -13.44
CA GLU A 63 11.07 -1.87 -14.58
C GLU A 63 12.58 -2.01 -14.48
N TYR A 64 13.16 -1.74 -13.30
CA TYR A 64 14.59 -1.94 -13.06
C TYR A 64 15.01 -3.40 -13.32
N ASP A 65 14.26 -4.36 -12.78
CA ASP A 65 14.57 -5.78 -12.98
C ASP A 65 14.40 -6.20 -14.44
N LEU A 66 13.38 -5.68 -15.14
CA LEU A 66 13.15 -5.94 -16.57
C LEU A 66 14.25 -5.33 -17.45
N HIS A 67 14.72 -4.12 -17.16
CA HIS A 67 15.84 -3.50 -17.87
C HIS A 67 17.14 -4.25 -17.63
N SER A 68 17.38 -4.72 -16.40
CA SER A 68 18.55 -5.54 -16.06
C SER A 68 18.46 -6.99 -16.57
N GLY A 69 17.28 -7.41 -17.05
CA GLY A 69 17.02 -8.75 -17.52
C GLY A 69 17.68 -9.04 -18.86
N SER A 70 18.37 -10.18 -18.95
CA SER A 70 18.91 -10.70 -20.21
C SER A 70 17.82 -11.42 -20.99
N THR A 71 16.98 -12.18 -20.31
CA THR A 71 15.88 -12.93 -20.93
C THR A 71 14.66 -13.00 -20.02
N ILE A 72 13.49 -13.13 -20.62
CA ILE A 72 12.25 -13.42 -19.90
C ILE A 72 11.86 -14.85 -20.23
N SER A 73 11.89 -15.73 -19.22
CA SER A 73 11.60 -17.15 -19.44
C SER A 73 10.12 -17.44 -19.53
N THR A 74 9.30 -16.72 -18.75
CA THR A 74 7.89 -17.05 -18.57
C THR A 74 7.08 -15.77 -18.36
N ILE A 75 6.00 -15.59 -19.13
CA ILE A 75 4.94 -14.60 -18.89
C ILE A 75 3.62 -15.34 -18.97
N THR A 76 2.76 -15.21 -17.95
CA THR A 76 1.50 -15.96 -17.86
C THR A 76 0.23 -15.12 -17.97
N SER A 77 0.27 -13.78 -18.00
CA SER A 77 -0.96 -12.96 -18.05
C SER A 77 -1.19 -12.15 -19.31
N ALA A 78 -1.82 -12.79 -20.29
CA ALA A 78 -2.43 -12.08 -21.42
C ALA A 78 -3.95 -11.80 -21.23
N SER A 79 -4.63 -12.45 -20.27
CA SER A 79 -6.08 -12.26 -20.05
C SER A 79 -6.58 -12.54 -18.62
N SER A 80 -5.79 -13.24 -17.79
CA SER A 80 -6.10 -13.45 -16.37
C SER A 80 -5.52 -12.35 -15.50
N ALA A 81 -6.30 -11.90 -14.52
CA ALA A 81 -5.87 -10.93 -13.51
C ALA A 81 -4.71 -11.44 -12.61
N GLN A 82 -4.35 -12.72 -12.71
CA GLN A 82 -3.26 -13.34 -11.96
C GLN A 82 -2.06 -13.60 -12.88
N GLY A 83 -1.25 -12.57 -13.06
CA GLY A 83 0.02 -12.68 -13.77
C GLY A 83 1.14 -13.28 -12.94
N SER A 84 2.07 -13.88 -13.65
CA SER A 84 3.42 -14.11 -13.19
C SER A 84 4.40 -13.87 -14.32
N THR A 85 5.56 -13.32 -13.96
CA THR A 85 6.71 -13.21 -14.84
C THR A 85 7.96 -13.70 -14.14
N THR A 86 8.80 -14.39 -14.90
CA THR A 86 10.13 -14.79 -14.46
C THR A 86 11.17 -14.15 -15.37
N ILE A 87 12.00 -13.32 -14.76
CA ILE A 87 13.05 -12.54 -15.40
C ILE A 87 14.38 -13.19 -15.03
N VAL A 88 15.21 -13.46 -16.02
CA VAL A 88 16.58 -13.92 -15.81
C VAL A 88 17.50 -12.76 -16.15
N SER A 89 18.34 -12.37 -15.21
CA SER A 89 19.39 -11.38 -15.39
C SER A 89 20.75 -12.05 -15.25
N THR A 90 21.70 -11.72 -16.12
CA THR A 90 23.07 -12.23 -16.04
C THR A 90 24.03 -11.07 -15.83
N VAL A 91 24.64 -11.01 -14.66
CA VAL A 91 25.63 -9.98 -14.31
C VAL A 91 26.94 -10.67 -13.95
N ASN A 92 28.04 -10.28 -14.59
CA ASN A 92 29.38 -10.87 -14.37
C ASN A 92 29.39 -12.41 -14.45
N SER A 93 28.71 -12.99 -15.45
CA SER A 93 28.57 -14.44 -15.66
C SER A 93 27.81 -15.20 -14.56
N VAL A 94 27.11 -14.50 -13.66
CA VAL A 94 26.21 -15.10 -12.67
C VAL A 94 24.77 -14.80 -13.09
N SER A 95 24.00 -15.86 -13.34
CA SER A 95 22.57 -15.75 -13.65
C SER A 95 21.73 -15.72 -12.38
N THR A 96 20.92 -14.67 -12.25
CA THR A 96 19.91 -14.50 -11.22
C THR A 96 18.54 -14.63 -11.85
N THR A 97 17.67 -15.41 -11.22
CA THR A 97 16.27 -15.56 -11.63
C THR A 97 15.38 -14.83 -10.64
N THR A 98 14.62 -13.86 -11.12
CA THR A 98 13.66 -13.10 -10.32
C THR A 98 12.26 -13.41 -10.79
N THR A 99 11.39 -13.83 -9.87
CA THR A 99 9.99 -14.13 -10.16
C THR A 99 9.09 -13.13 -9.47
N TYR A 100 8.17 -12.56 -10.24
CA TYR A 100 7.07 -11.74 -9.79
C TYR A 100 5.77 -12.50 -10.02
N ALA A 101 4.91 -12.58 -9.00
CA ALA A 101 3.62 -13.23 -9.13
C ALA A 101 2.57 -12.60 -8.22
N LEU A 102 1.31 -12.66 -8.64
CA LEU A 102 0.18 -12.31 -7.80
C LEU A 102 -0.26 -13.53 -6.99
N VAL A 103 -0.13 -13.49 -5.67
CA VAL A 103 -0.57 -14.57 -4.77
C VAL A 103 -1.45 -13.99 -3.67
N GLY A 104 -2.69 -14.48 -3.55
CA GLY A 104 -3.61 -14.04 -2.50
C GLY A 104 -3.82 -12.52 -2.47
N ASN A 105 -3.99 -11.91 -3.65
CA ASN A 105 -4.17 -10.46 -3.84
C ASN A 105 -2.97 -9.61 -3.39
N ARG A 106 -1.77 -10.19 -3.30
CA ARG A 106 -0.54 -9.46 -2.99
C ARG A 106 0.53 -9.75 -4.03
N MET A 107 1.27 -8.73 -4.41
CA MET A 107 2.43 -8.92 -5.28
C MET A 107 3.54 -9.56 -4.48
N THR A 108 4.09 -10.63 -5.05
CA THR A 108 5.19 -11.38 -4.48
C THR A 108 6.42 -11.27 -5.34
N TRP A 109 7.56 -11.34 -4.67
CA TRP A 109 8.89 -11.34 -5.27
C TRP A 109 9.70 -12.49 -4.71
N GLN A 110 10.42 -13.17 -5.59
CA GLN A 110 11.26 -14.29 -5.23
C GLN A 110 12.51 -14.27 -6.09
N GLN A 111 13.68 -14.36 -5.45
CA GLN A 111 14.97 -14.43 -6.13
C GLN A 111 15.58 -15.83 -5.98
N ASN A 112 16.02 -16.42 -7.09
CA ASN A 112 16.71 -17.71 -7.17
C ASN A 112 15.98 -18.86 -6.46
N GLY A 113 14.64 -18.86 -6.47
CA GLY A 113 13.84 -19.87 -5.76
C GLY A 113 13.90 -19.75 -4.23
N GLY A 114 14.37 -18.64 -3.68
CA GLY A 114 14.46 -18.36 -2.25
C GLY A 114 13.11 -18.11 -1.57
N PRO A 115 13.08 -17.51 -0.37
CA PRO A 115 11.83 -17.18 0.31
C PRO A 115 11.01 -16.17 -0.49
N ILE A 116 9.69 -16.31 -0.41
CA ILE A 116 8.74 -15.37 -1.03
C ILE A 116 8.63 -14.12 -0.16
N GLU A 117 8.89 -12.97 -0.75
CA GLU A 117 8.68 -11.66 -0.13
C GLU A 117 7.43 -11.00 -0.68
N TYR A 118 6.67 -10.33 0.20
CA TYR A 118 5.50 -9.56 -0.22
C TYR A 118 5.91 -8.12 -0.48
N LEU A 119 5.67 -7.66 -1.72
CA LEU A 119 5.97 -6.30 -2.12
C LEU A 119 4.83 -5.33 -1.81
N THR A 120 3.60 -5.83 -1.67
CA THR A 120 2.46 -5.03 -1.20
C THR A 120 2.17 -5.26 0.29
N PRO A 121 1.80 -4.20 1.03
CA PRO A 121 1.34 -4.35 2.40
C PRO A 121 -0.04 -5.02 2.44
N SER A 122 -0.52 -5.40 3.63
CA SER A 122 -1.76 -6.17 3.79
C SER A 122 -3.05 -5.34 3.66
N ASP A 123 -2.94 -4.01 3.74
CA ASP A 123 -4.05 -3.06 3.61
C ASP A 123 -4.29 -2.61 2.15
N ILE A 124 -3.42 -3.01 1.22
CA ILE A 124 -3.55 -2.75 -0.22
C ILE A 124 -3.61 -4.10 -0.95
N SER A 125 -4.69 -4.31 -1.69
CA SER A 125 -4.92 -5.52 -2.46
C SER A 125 -4.58 -5.27 -3.93
N VAL A 126 -3.83 -6.18 -4.54
CA VAL A 126 -3.62 -6.18 -5.99
C VAL A 126 -4.71 -7.06 -6.59
N THR A 127 -5.61 -6.46 -7.36
CA THR A 127 -6.75 -7.15 -7.97
C THR A 127 -6.44 -7.66 -9.36
N GLY A 128 -5.42 -7.10 -10.01
CA GLY A 128 -5.02 -7.42 -11.37
C GLY A 128 -3.53 -7.24 -11.57
N PHE A 129 -2.90 -8.18 -12.25
CA PHE A 129 -1.53 -8.09 -12.72
C PHE A 129 -1.43 -8.69 -14.13
N TYR A 130 -1.39 -7.82 -15.12
CA TYR A 130 -1.37 -8.19 -16.54
C TYR A 130 0.00 -7.91 -17.14
N LEU A 131 0.47 -8.81 -18.00
CA LEU A 131 1.80 -8.81 -18.57
C LEU A 131 1.72 -9.19 -20.05
N THR A 132 1.98 -8.23 -20.91
CA THR A 132 2.02 -8.45 -22.35
C THR A 132 3.46 -8.37 -22.83
N LYS A 133 3.99 -9.48 -23.33
CA LYS A 133 5.28 -9.50 -24.03
C LYS A 133 5.11 -8.90 -25.42
N LEU A 134 5.92 -7.90 -25.73
CA LEU A 134 6.04 -7.30 -27.05
C LEU A 134 7.41 -7.69 -27.60
N THR A 135 7.44 -8.49 -28.67
CA THR A 135 8.69 -8.93 -29.28
C THR A 135 8.75 -8.45 -30.72
N THR A 136 9.83 -7.77 -31.06
CA THR A 136 10.22 -7.41 -32.43
C THR A 136 11.49 -8.19 -32.80
N PRO A 137 11.91 -8.20 -34.08
CA PRO A 137 13.14 -8.87 -34.48
C PRO A 137 14.39 -8.36 -33.76
N GLU A 138 14.39 -7.10 -33.34
CA GLU A 138 15.56 -6.40 -32.78
C GLU A 138 15.44 -6.14 -31.27
N SER A 139 14.25 -6.31 -30.67
CA SER A 139 14.02 -5.93 -29.28
C SER A 139 12.87 -6.70 -28.63
N THR A 140 12.99 -6.90 -27.31
CA THR A 140 11.88 -7.39 -26.48
C THR A 140 11.52 -6.33 -25.45
N ALA A 141 10.22 -6.05 -25.32
CA ALA A 141 9.66 -5.21 -24.29
C ALA A 141 8.54 -5.96 -23.55
N VAL A 142 8.24 -5.53 -22.33
CA VAL A 142 7.11 -6.02 -21.54
C VAL A 142 6.27 -4.83 -21.12
N ARG A 143 5.03 -4.83 -21.57
CA ARG A 143 4.00 -3.95 -21.01
C ARG A 143 3.40 -4.67 -19.80
N PHE A 144 3.28 -3.96 -18.70
CA PHE A 144 2.62 -4.46 -17.51
C PHE A 144 1.54 -3.49 -17.04
N GLU A 145 0.51 -4.05 -16.40
CA GLU A 145 -0.59 -3.30 -15.83
C GLU A 145 -0.92 -3.92 -14.47
N ILE A 146 -1.01 -3.08 -13.44
CA ILE A 146 -1.24 -3.47 -12.05
C ILE A 146 -2.48 -2.72 -11.56
N ASP A 147 -3.52 -3.48 -11.20
CA ASP A 147 -4.69 -2.91 -10.55
C ASP A 147 -4.51 -3.00 -9.04
N LEU A 148 -4.44 -1.84 -8.38
CA LEU A 148 -4.43 -1.76 -6.93
C LEU A 148 -5.80 -1.33 -6.42
N SER A 149 -6.26 -2.06 -5.42
CA SER A 149 -7.52 -1.85 -4.74
C SER A 149 -7.28 -1.55 -3.27
N TYR A 150 -7.87 -0.48 -2.78
CA TYR A 150 -7.78 -0.08 -1.37
C TYR A 150 -9.12 0.44 -0.86
N ASP A 151 -9.35 0.26 0.43
CA ASP A 151 -10.58 0.70 1.08
C ASP A 151 -10.49 2.17 1.48
N SER A 152 -11.22 3.02 0.76
CA SER A 152 -11.51 4.37 1.22
C SER A 152 -12.62 4.36 2.28
N SER A 153 -12.85 5.49 2.97
CA SER A 153 -13.85 5.61 4.03
C SER A 153 -15.29 5.30 3.59
N HIS A 154 -15.58 5.28 2.29
CA HIS A 154 -16.93 5.08 1.76
C HIS A 154 -17.04 4.01 0.68
N ALA A 155 -15.94 3.60 0.06
CA ALA A 155 -15.94 2.61 -1.02
C ALA A 155 -14.55 2.01 -1.22
N THR A 156 -14.50 0.81 -1.78
CA THR A 156 -13.27 0.25 -2.34
C THR A 156 -12.98 0.96 -3.67
N THR A 157 -11.81 1.58 -3.78
CA THR A 157 -11.35 2.24 -5.01
C THR A 157 -10.29 1.35 -5.65
N THR A 158 -10.44 1.10 -6.95
CA THR A 158 -9.46 0.39 -7.76
C THR A 158 -8.84 1.36 -8.76
N THR A 159 -7.51 1.43 -8.77
CA THR A 159 -6.73 2.26 -9.68
C THR A 159 -5.79 1.36 -10.47
N ALA A 160 -5.83 1.49 -11.80
CA ALA A 160 -4.93 0.79 -12.70
C ALA A 160 -3.64 1.61 -12.89
N TYR A 161 -2.50 0.92 -12.87
CA TYR A 161 -1.19 1.49 -13.12
C TYR A 161 -0.49 0.73 -14.23
N ASP A 162 -0.17 1.41 -15.31
CA ASP A 162 0.50 0.83 -16.46
C ASP A 162 1.98 1.23 -16.54
N GLY A 163 2.77 0.37 -17.17
CA GLY A 163 4.16 0.63 -17.48
C GLY A 163 4.66 -0.21 -18.64
N LEU A 164 5.79 0.21 -19.21
CA LEU A 164 6.46 -0.47 -20.30
C LEU A 164 7.96 -0.47 -20.01
N ALA A 165 8.57 -1.65 -20.00
CA ALA A 165 10.01 -1.80 -19.86
C ALA A 165 10.59 -2.49 -21.10
N ILE A 166 11.73 -2.01 -21.58
CA ILE A 166 12.45 -2.57 -22.73
C ILE A 166 13.69 -3.32 -22.21
N LEU A 167 13.98 -4.50 -22.75
CA LEU A 167 15.15 -5.27 -22.30
C LEU A 167 16.42 -4.70 -22.93
N ASP A 168 17.28 -4.08 -22.12
CA ASP A 168 18.52 -3.45 -22.59
C ASP A 168 19.51 -4.47 -23.16
N GLN A 169 19.53 -5.68 -22.61
CA GLN A 169 20.42 -6.76 -23.08
C GLN A 169 19.89 -7.53 -24.29
N SER A 170 18.76 -7.13 -24.89
CA SER A 170 18.25 -7.79 -26.11
C SER A 170 19.03 -7.43 -27.38
N TYR A 171 19.91 -6.43 -27.33
CA TYR A 171 20.68 -5.91 -28.47
C TYR A 171 22.10 -6.49 -28.63
N GLN A 172 22.47 -7.53 -27.87
CA GLN A 172 23.82 -8.14 -27.96
C GLN A 172 23.84 -9.44 -28.76
#